data_AF-A0A0R2Q3P8-F1
#
_entry.id   AF-A0A0R2Q3P8-F1
#
_cell.length_a   1.000
_cell.length_b   1.000
_cell.length_c   1.000
_cell.angle_alpha   90.00
_cell.angle_beta   90.00
_cell.angle_gamma   90.00
#
_symmetry.space_group_name_H-M   'P 1'
#
loop_
_entity.id
_entity.type
_entity.pdbx_description
1 polymer ?
#
loop_
_entity_poly.entity_id
_entity_poly.type
_entity_poly.pdbx_seq_one_letter_code
_entity_poly.pdbx_strand_id
1 'polypeptide(L)'
;MIHVITLSFWIGSVIALKIMPSQLQTLAFSRVSIIALWSSMAVVLTGFANAWTRLGLSQDWFTGYGALISLKIVLTLFIFIIASRVRNSLSVNALVTFEIGVMATILGIGSILNRFTPEESGEIEFDRIRELVGISMPSEPTLSRVFFEYEANGLALGALIFATALYIRGVVALARRGDRWPVGRTISFAIGISLLDYATSGGLGLYSHFSFQYHMIAHMVLSMIAPIAIILSAPITLALRTLPIGRDKSERGIRGMLIQALHSRPSRVITHPISALAIFDGSLFALYFTPLFSNLMSGHFGHLIMNFHFIAAGLLFFHVIVGIDPNPRKVHHLVRVVILLAAMSIHAFFSIALMSANELIDGGFYQLLDRAWATDLLSDQKAGAAIGWAMGEIPIVIALVATFIQWVRSDAREAKRADRRSNTDLAEYNAYLEQLSRKNNSSQDK
;
A
#
# COMPACT_ATOMS: atom_id res chain seq x y z
N MET A 1 -3.70 17.06 -0.82
CA MET A 1 -3.34 16.24 0.37
C MET A 1 -1.83 16.03 0.55
N ILE A 2 -1.09 15.54 -0.45
CA ILE A 2 0.38 15.27 -0.32
C ILE A 2 1.14 16.49 0.21
N HIS A 3 0.86 17.68 -0.34
CA HIS A 3 1.48 18.94 0.10
C HIS A 3 1.37 19.18 1.61
N VAL A 4 0.18 18.92 2.19
CA VAL A 4 -0.07 19.11 3.62
C VAL A 4 0.70 18.07 4.43
N ILE A 5 0.67 16.80 4.00
CA ILE A 5 1.39 15.71 4.68
C ILE A 5 2.90 16.02 4.72
N THR A 6 3.50 16.40 3.60
CA THR A 6 4.93 16.70 3.52
C THR A 6 5.29 17.96 4.29
N LEU A 7 4.43 18.98 4.29
CA LEU A 7 4.60 20.16 5.13
C LEU A 7 4.55 19.80 6.62
N SER A 8 3.61 18.94 7.04
CA SER A 8 3.53 18.46 8.42
C SER A 8 4.77 17.67 8.84
N PHE A 9 5.32 16.82 7.98
CA PHE A 9 6.59 16.14 8.25
C PHE A 9 7.75 17.12 8.38
N TRP A 10 7.81 18.14 7.52
CA TRP A 10 8.86 19.15 7.57
C TRP A 10 8.79 19.94 8.88
N ILE A 11 7.63 20.53 9.19
CA ILE A 11 7.40 21.29 10.42
C ILE A 11 7.64 20.41 11.65
N GLY A 12 7.04 19.23 11.70
CA GLY A 12 7.18 18.29 12.81
C GLY A 12 8.62 17.88 13.07
N SER A 13 9.41 17.67 12.02
CA SER A 13 10.82 17.30 12.15
C SER A 13 11.68 18.41 12.76
N VAL A 14 11.44 19.67 12.39
CA VAL A 14 12.16 20.84 12.92
C VAL A 14 11.74 21.12 14.37
N ILE A 15 10.44 21.06 14.66
CA ILE A 15 9.92 21.21 16.03
C ILE A 15 10.48 20.11 16.93
N ALA A 16 10.48 18.85 16.48
CA ALA A 16 11.01 17.73 17.24
C ALA A 16 12.50 17.93 17.57
N LEU A 17 13.30 18.42 16.62
CA LEU A 17 14.71 18.71 16.86
C LEU A 17 14.91 19.86 17.85
N LYS A 18 14.06 20.90 17.81
CA LYS A 18 14.14 22.04 18.73
C LYS A 18 13.79 21.68 20.18
N ILE A 19 12.80 20.83 20.38
CA ILE A 19 12.31 20.44 21.72
C ILE A 19 13.22 19.36 22.36
N MET A 20 13.93 18.59 21.53
CA MET A 20 14.79 17.50 21.98
C MET A 20 15.98 18.01 22.83
N PRO A 21 16.41 17.28 23.88
CA PRO A 21 17.61 17.62 24.65
C PRO A 21 18.88 17.71 23.77
N SER A 22 19.77 18.66 24.05
CA SER A 22 20.96 18.95 23.22
C SER A 22 21.86 17.73 22.95
N GLN A 23 21.92 16.79 23.90
CA GLN A 23 22.66 15.53 23.77
C GLN A 23 22.10 14.62 22.67
N LEU A 24 20.78 14.62 22.46
CA LEU A 24 20.10 13.82 21.44
C LEU A 24 20.00 14.56 20.11
N GLN A 25 20.03 15.90 20.12
CA GLN A 25 19.97 16.71 18.91
C GLN A 25 21.11 16.39 17.93
N THR A 26 22.34 16.24 18.43
CA THR A 26 23.51 15.90 17.60
C THR A 26 23.36 14.53 16.93
N LEU A 27 22.81 13.55 17.66
CA LEU A 27 22.54 12.20 17.16
C LEU A 27 21.41 12.19 16.11
N ALA A 28 20.35 12.96 16.36
CA ALA A 28 19.16 13.05 15.51
C ALA A 28 19.35 13.95 14.28
N PHE A 29 20.31 14.87 14.32
CA PHE A 29 20.54 15.91 13.32
C PHE A 29 20.53 15.38 11.88
N SER A 30 21.35 14.36 11.59
CA SER A 30 21.45 13.80 10.23
C SER A 30 20.11 13.25 9.73
N ARG A 31 19.31 12.63 10.61
CA ARG A 31 18.01 12.04 10.24
C ARG A 31 16.96 13.11 10.03
N VAL A 32 16.84 14.04 10.98
CA VAL A 32 15.91 15.17 10.88
C VAL A 32 16.23 16.00 9.65
N SER A 33 17.51 16.26 9.40
CA SER A 33 17.95 16.97 8.20
C SER A 33 17.46 16.22 6.95
N ILE A 34 17.76 14.94 6.78
CA ILE A 34 17.28 14.17 5.62
C ILE A 34 15.75 14.23 5.48
N ILE A 35 14.99 14.05 6.57
CA ILE A 35 13.52 14.11 6.55
C ILE A 35 13.04 15.49 6.08
N ALA A 36 13.57 16.56 6.66
CA ALA A 36 13.21 17.92 6.29
C ALA A 36 13.64 18.26 4.85
N LEU A 37 14.75 17.69 4.33
CA LEU A 37 15.16 17.89 2.92
C LEU A 37 14.10 17.34 1.96
N TRP A 38 13.74 16.07 2.17
CA TRP A 38 12.79 15.39 1.28
C TRP A 38 11.39 15.95 1.43
N SER A 39 11.01 16.32 2.66
CA SER A 39 9.71 16.92 2.94
C SER A 39 9.57 18.31 2.30
N SER A 40 10.57 19.19 2.46
CA SER A 40 10.59 20.49 1.80
C SER A 40 10.63 20.37 0.27
N MET A 41 11.47 19.48 -0.29
CA MET A 41 11.48 19.21 -1.73
C MET A 41 10.10 18.77 -2.23
N ALA A 42 9.41 17.88 -1.52
CA ALA A 42 8.08 17.43 -1.90
C ALA A 42 7.03 18.54 -1.78
N VAL A 43 7.13 19.44 -0.79
CA VAL A 43 6.30 20.66 -0.70
C VAL A 43 6.48 21.54 -1.95
N VAL A 44 7.72 21.75 -2.40
CA VAL A 44 8.02 22.53 -3.61
C VAL A 44 7.45 21.85 -4.86
N LEU A 45 7.71 20.55 -5.05
CA LEU A 45 7.24 19.79 -6.21
C LEU A 45 5.71 19.73 -6.27
N THR A 46 5.05 19.51 -5.13
CA THR A 46 3.57 19.51 -5.08
C THR A 46 2.97 20.90 -5.27
N GLY A 47 3.66 21.95 -4.81
CA GLY A 47 3.28 23.33 -5.09
C GLY A 47 3.38 23.66 -6.58
N PHE A 48 4.45 23.21 -7.24
CA PHE A 48 4.61 23.31 -8.69
C PHE A 48 3.55 22.52 -9.45
N ALA A 49 3.30 21.26 -9.06
CA ALA A 49 2.27 20.43 -9.67
C ALA A 49 0.88 21.09 -9.56
N ASN A 50 0.53 21.66 -8.41
CA ASN A 50 -0.73 22.37 -8.21
C ASN A 50 -0.84 23.65 -9.07
N ALA A 51 0.27 24.35 -9.29
CA ALA A 51 0.31 25.47 -10.22
C ALA A 51 0.10 25.01 -11.68
N TRP A 52 0.79 23.92 -12.05
CA TRP A 52 0.68 23.32 -13.38
C TRP A 52 -0.72 22.80 -13.67
N THR A 53 -1.40 22.14 -12.72
CA THR A 53 -2.77 21.66 -12.92
C THR A 53 -3.78 22.80 -13.09
N ARG A 54 -3.47 23.99 -12.58
CA ARG A 54 -4.35 25.17 -12.72
C ARG A 54 -4.12 25.93 -14.03
N LEU A 55 -2.85 26.08 -14.44
CA LEU A 55 -2.48 26.92 -15.59
C LEU A 55 -2.16 26.11 -16.86
N GLY A 56 -1.86 24.81 -16.76
CA GLY A 56 -1.49 23.96 -17.88
C GLY A 56 -0.36 24.53 -18.74
N LEU A 57 -0.46 24.35 -20.05
CA LEU A 57 0.37 25.00 -21.07
C LEU A 57 -0.41 26.14 -21.75
N SER A 58 -1.01 27.04 -20.97
CA SER A 58 -1.85 28.12 -21.50
C SER A 58 -1.13 29.47 -21.52
N GLN A 59 -1.79 30.47 -22.10
CA GLN A 59 -1.33 31.86 -22.03
C GLN A 59 -1.49 32.46 -20.62
N ASP A 60 -2.15 31.77 -19.70
CA ASP A 60 -2.45 32.25 -18.35
C ASP A 60 -1.19 32.47 -17.51
N TRP A 61 -0.07 31.83 -17.87
CA TRP A 61 1.25 32.09 -17.28
C TRP A 61 1.71 33.55 -17.43
N PHE A 62 1.24 34.24 -18.47
CA PHE A 62 1.57 35.65 -18.74
C PHE A 62 0.57 36.64 -18.14
N THR A 63 -0.50 36.16 -17.49
CA THR A 63 -1.41 37.01 -16.73
C THR A 63 -0.75 37.46 -15.43
N GLY A 64 -1.31 38.48 -14.76
CA GLY A 64 -0.84 38.89 -13.44
C GLY A 64 -0.80 37.74 -12.43
N TYR A 65 -1.73 36.79 -12.54
CA TYR A 65 -1.76 35.59 -11.70
C TYR A 65 -0.68 34.57 -12.04
N GLY A 66 -0.51 34.27 -13.33
CA GLY A 66 0.55 33.39 -13.80
C GLY A 66 1.94 33.92 -13.43
N ALA A 67 2.13 35.24 -13.49
CA ALA A 67 3.36 35.90 -13.06
C ALA A 67 3.59 35.75 -11.55
N LEU A 68 2.54 35.90 -10.72
CA LEU A 68 2.63 35.70 -9.26
C LEU A 68 2.95 34.25 -8.88
N ILE A 69 2.33 33.29 -9.56
CA ILE A 69 2.64 31.86 -9.40
C ILE A 69 4.08 31.55 -9.82
N SER A 70 4.53 32.09 -10.96
CA SER A 70 5.89 31.92 -11.45
C SER A 70 6.90 32.50 -10.48
N LEU A 71 6.64 33.70 -9.97
CA LEU A 71 7.46 34.34 -8.94
C LEU A 71 7.52 33.49 -7.67
N LYS A 72 6.38 32.93 -7.22
CA LYS A 72 6.34 31.98 -6.09
C LYS A 72 7.27 30.79 -6.32
N ILE A 73 7.17 30.17 -7.49
CA ILE A 73 7.96 28.98 -7.85
C ILE A 73 9.44 29.34 -7.85
N VAL A 74 9.84 30.42 -8.52
CA VAL A 74 11.24 30.87 -8.61
C VAL A 74 11.81 31.21 -7.25
N LEU A 75 11.10 32.00 -6.44
CA LEU A 75 11.55 32.36 -5.09
C LEU A 75 11.68 31.12 -4.19
N THR A 76 10.71 30.22 -4.24
CA THR A 76 10.73 28.99 -3.44
C THR A 76 11.87 28.07 -3.87
N LEU A 77 12.12 27.91 -5.17
CA LEU A 77 13.25 27.13 -5.70
C LEU A 77 14.59 27.77 -5.32
N PHE A 78 14.72 29.09 -5.43
CA PHE A 78 15.93 29.81 -5.06
C PHE A 78 16.27 29.64 -3.58
N ILE A 79 15.27 29.85 -2.70
CA ILE A 79 15.40 29.62 -1.26
C ILE A 79 15.79 28.16 -0.99
N PHE A 80 15.13 27.21 -1.65
CA PHE A 80 15.43 25.78 -1.49
C PHE A 80 16.85 25.41 -1.92
N ILE A 81 17.33 25.94 -3.04
CA ILE A 81 18.67 25.67 -3.56
C ILE A 81 19.74 26.24 -2.62
N ILE A 82 19.56 27.47 -2.14
CA ILE A 82 20.47 28.06 -1.14
C ILE A 82 20.43 27.25 0.14
N ALA A 83 19.23 26.91 0.63
CA ALA A 83 19.04 26.09 1.80
C ALA A 83 19.78 24.76 1.70
N SER A 84 19.64 24.04 0.60
CA SER A 84 20.30 22.75 0.41
C SER A 84 21.83 22.85 0.40
N ARG A 85 22.42 23.98 0.01
CA ARG A 85 23.89 24.17 0.00
C ARG A 85 24.44 24.55 1.37
N VAL A 86 23.75 25.44 2.07
CA VAL A 86 24.21 25.97 3.38
C VAL A 86 23.98 24.94 4.49
N ARG A 87 23.02 24.03 4.33
CA ARG A 87 22.62 23.09 5.37
C ARG A 87 23.72 22.24 6.00
N ASN A 88 24.71 21.83 5.20
CA ASN A 88 25.77 20.94 5.66
C ASN A 88 26.87 21.67 6.43
N SER A 89 26.88 23.01 6.44
CA SER A 89 27.88 23.83 7.16
C SER A 89 27.35 24.46 8.45
N LEU A 90 26.06 24.30 8.76
CA LEU A 90 25.45 24.91 9.94
C LEU A 90 25.54 24.04 11.18
N SER A 91 25.71 24.67 12.34
CA SER A 91 25.47 24.04 13.65
C SER A 91 23.98 23.73 13.84
N VAL A 92 23.65 22.85 14.79
CA VAL A 92 22.25 22.44 15.05
C VAL A 92 21.33 23.64 15.29
N ASN A 93 21.73 24.57 16.16
CA ASN A 93 20.90 25.74 16.49
C ASN A 93 20.76 26.68 15.29
N ALA A 94 21.84 26.88 14.52
CA ALA A 94 21.79 27.69 13.31
C ALA A 94 20.89 27.03 12.24
N LEU A 95 20.89 25.70 12.11
CA LEU A 95 20.01 24.99 11.20
C LEU A 95 18.54 25.15 11.59
N VAL A 96 18.19 24.99 12.87
CA VAL A 96 16.80 25.13 13.32
C VAL A 96 16.29 26.53 13.03
N THR A 97 17.06 27.56 13.36
CA THR A 97 16.73 28.96 13.06
C THR A 97 16.60 29.18 11.55
N PHE A 98 17.52 28.61 10.77
CA PHE A 98 17.51 28.68 9.31
C PHE A 98 16.26 28.02 8.71
N GLU A 99 15.91 26.80 9.13
CA GLU A 99 14.72 26.08 8.68
C GLU A 99 13.43 26.83 9.01
N ILE A 100 13.32 27.37 10.22
CA ILE A 100 12.18 28.21 10.62
C ILE A 100 12.10 29.46 9.73
N GLY A 101 13.24 30.11 9.45
CA GLY A 101 13.28 31.27 8.56
C GLY A 101 12.86 30.94 7.12
N VAL A 102 13.33 29.80 6.59
CA VAL A 102 12.94 29.31 5.26
C VAL A 102 11.44 28.99 5.22
N MET A 103 10.91 28.28 6.23
CA MET A 103 9.48 28.00 6.34
C MET A 103 8.65 29.27 6.41
N ALA A 104 9.01 30.21 7.30
CA ALA A 104 8.30 31.47 7.46
C ALA A 104 8.30 32.27 6.16
N THR A 105 9.41 32.28 5.43
CA THR A 105 9.52 32.95 4.14
C THR A 105 8.63 32.29 3.09
N ILE A 106 8.71 30.97 2.91
CA ILE A 106 7.92 30.24 1.90
C ILE A 106 6.41 30.33 2.21
N LEU A 107 6.02 30.14 3.46
CA LEU A 107 4.62 30.26 3.90
C LEU A 107 4.13 31.70 3.82
N GLY A 108 4.96 32.67 4.19
CA GLY A 108 4.66 34.10 4.10
C GLY A 108 4.45 34.55 2.66
N ILE A 109 5.36 34.20 1.75
CA ILE A 109 5.21 34.43 0.30
C ILE A 109 3.91 33.77 -0.18
N GLY A 110 3.67 32.51 0.18
CA GLY A 110 2.45 31.80 -0.20
C GLY A 110 1.17 32.51 0.28
N SER A 111 1.17 33.00 1.52
CA SER A 111 0.03 33.70 2.14
C SER A 111 -0.21 35.07 1.50
N ILE A 112 0.84 35.82 1.20
CA ILE A 112 0.73 37.14 0.54
C ILE A 112 0.20 36.95 -0.88
N LEU A 113 0.76 35.99 -1.62
CA LEU A 113 0.34 35.71 -3.00
C LEU A 113 -1.10 35.19 -3.09
N ASN A 114 -1.61 34.52 -2.05
CA ASN A 114 -3.01 34.08 -1.98
C ASN A 114 -4.02 35.24 -1.85
N ARG A 115 -3.56 36.46 -1.56
CA ARG A 115 -4.44 37.65 -1.59
C ARG A 115 -4.66 38.19 -3.01
N PHE A 116 -3.85 37.74 -3.96
CA PHE A 116 -3.87 38.16 -5.35
C PHE A 116 -4.36 37.06 -6.29
N THR A 117 -5.06 36.05 -5.75
CA THR A 117 -5.74 35.03 -6.58
C THR A 117 -6.84 35.72 -7.38
N PRO A 118 -6.85 35.65 -8.72
CA PRO A 118 -7.94 36.15 -9.53
C PRO A 118 -9.24 35.48 -9.13
N GLU A 119 -10.32 36.26 -9.18
CA GLU A 119 -11.65 35.70 -9.23
C GLU A 119 -11.77 34.95 -10.56
N GLU A 120 -12.23 33.68 -10.51
CA GLU A 120 -12.58 32.93 -11.72
C GLU A 120 -13.77 33.63 -12.38
N SER A 121 -13.50 34.43 -13.41
CA SER A 121 -14.49 35.30 -14.06
C SER A 121 -15.21 34.65 -15.24
N GLY A 122 -15.19 33.31 -15.33
CA GLY A 122 -15.94 32.56 -16.34
C GLY A 122 -17.33 32.16 -15.87
N GLU A 123 -18.31 32.12 -16.77
CA GLU A 123 -19.55 31.38 -16.54
C GLU A 123 -19.19 29.89 -16.44
N ILE A 124 -19.05 29.39 -15.21
CA ILE A 124 -18.83 27.95 -14.98
C ILE A 124 -20.19 27.29 -15.14
N GLU A 125 -20.37 26.55 -16.23
CA GLU A 125 -21.54 25.69 -16.40
C GLU A 125 -21.63 24.73 -15.22
N PHE A 126 -22.76 24.76 -14.52
CA PHE A 126 -22.95 23.98 -13.30
C PHE A 126 -22.98 22.48 -13.62
N ASP A 127 -21.92 21.76 -13.23
CA ASP A 127 -21.83 20.31 -13.32
C ASP A 127 -22.11 19.67 -11.95
N ARG A 128 -23.37 19.27 -11.74
CA ARG A 128 -23.83 18.58 -10.52
C ARG A 128 -22.98 17.35 -10.20
N ILE A 129 -22.56 16.60 -11.22
CA ILE A 129 -21.86 15.33 -11.04
C ILE A 129 -20.43 15.59 -10.57
N ARG A 130 -19.76 16.58 -11.15
CA ARG A 130 -18.47 17.04 -10.66
C ARG A 130 -18.53 17.54 -9.23
N GLU A 131 -19.62 18.20 -8.81
CA GLU A 131 -19.80 18.62 -7.42
C GLU A 131 -19.94 17.42 -6.47
N LEU A 132 -20.69 16.38 -6.87
CA LEU A 132 -20.92 15.18 -6.05
C LEU A 132 -19.70 14.25 -5.97
N VAL A 133 -19.06 13.97 -7.11
CA VAL A 133 -18.02 12.93 -7.25
C VAL A 133 -16.61 13.52 -7.30
N GLY A 134 -16.48 14.81 -7.68
CA GLY A 134 -15.21 15.50 -7.89
C GLY A 134 -14.71 15.45 -9.33
N ILE A 135 -15.38 14.71 -10.22
CA ILE A 135 -15.05 14.54 -11.63
C ILE A 135 -16.34 14.52 -12.47
N SER A 136 -16.26 15.02 -13.71
CA SER A 136 -17.40 15.03 -14.63
C SER A 136 -17.78 13.63 -15.06
N MET A 137 -19.06 13.44 -15.44
CA MET A 137 -19.53 12.15 -15.93
C MET A 137 -18.76 11.73 -17.19
N PRO A 138 -18.11 10.55 -17.21
CA PRO A 138 -17.46 10.04 -18.40
C PRO A 138 -18.49 9.62 -19.44
N SER A 139 -18.04 9.57 -20.69
CA SER A 139 -18.82 8.96 -21.77
C SER A 139 -19.10 7.48 -21.50
N GLU A 140 -20.03 6.88 -22.24
CA GLU A 140 -20.36 5.45 -22.10
C GLU A 140 -19.11 4.56 -22.14
N PRO A 141 -18.97 3.60 -21.21
CA PRO A 141 -17.83 2.71 -21.18
C PRO A 141 -17.77 1.86 -22.45
N THR A 142 -16.64 1.95 -23.15
CA THR A 142 -16.26 0.99 -24.20
C THR A 142 -14.99 0.27 -23.77
N LEU A 143 -14.65 -0.85 -24.40
CA LEU A 143 -13.38 -1.54 -24.09
C LEU A 143 -12.19 -0.59 -24.21
N SER A 144 -12.13 0.20 -25.28
CA SER A 144 -11.06 1.18 -25.46
C SER A 144 -11.00 2.20 -24.31
N ARG A 145 -12.15 2.74 -23.90
CA ARG A 145 -12.19 3.73 -22.82
C ARG A 145 -11.79 3.12 -21.48
N VAL A 146 -12.33 1.95 -21.15
CA VAL A 146 -12.01 1.25 -19.89
C VAL A 146 -10.51 0.90 -19.81
N PHE A 147 -9.86 0.56 -20.93
CA PHE A 147 -8.42 0.24 -20.95
C PHE A 147 -7.51 1.47 -21.02
N PHE A 148 -7.90 2.54 -21.70
CA PHE A 148 -6.99 3.64 -22.05
C PHE A 148 -7.36 5.01 -21.47
N GLU A 149 -8.60 5.24 -21.01
CA GLU A 149 -8.90 6.46 -20.26
C GLU A 149 -8.13 6.47 -18.94
N TYR A 150 -7.81 7.68 -18.48
CA TYR A 150 -6.95 7.86 -17.32
C TYR A 150 -7.32 9.14 -16.60
N GLU A 151 -7.80 9.00 -15.37
CA GLU A 151 -8.13 10.09 -14.46
C GLU A 151 -7.20 10.01 -13.25
N ALA A 152 -6.16 10.83 -13.25
CA ALA A 152 -5.03 10.70 -12.35
C ALA A 152 -5.41 10.94 -10.87
N ASN A 153 -5.45 9.88 -10.06
CA ASN A 153 -5.59 10.05 -8.61
C ASN A 153 -4.23 10.47 -8.01
N GLY A 154 -4.08 11.78 -7.76
CA GLY A 154 -2.81 12.36 -7.32
C GLY A 154 -2.23 11.75 -6.03
N LEU A 155 -3.06 11.32 -5.07
CA LEU A 155 -2.56 10.63 -3.87
C LEU A 155 -2.05 9.24 -4.21
N ALA A 156 -2.86 8.42 -4.88
CA ALA A 156 -2.49 7.06 -5.23
C ALA A 156 -1.20 7.06 -6.06
N LEU A 157 -1.13 7.89 -7.10
CA LEU A 157 0.08 8.09 -7.90
C LEU A 157 1.29 8.46 -7.05
N GLY A 158 1.16 9.46 -6.16
CA GLY A 158 2.26 9.85 -5.28
C GLY A 158 2.73 8.70 -4.37
N ALA A 159 1.79 7.92 -3.81
CA ALA A 159 2.09 6.77 -2.97
C ALA A 159 2.76 5.62 -3.76
N LEU A 160 2.28 5.34 -4.97
CA LEU A 160 2.81 4.30 -5.86
C LEU A 160 4.21 4.65 -6.38
N ILE A 161 4.44 5.91 -6.76
CA ILE A 161 5.77 6.42 -7.14
C ILE A 161 6.72 6.28 -5.95
N PHE A 162 6.29 6.66 -4.75
CA PHE A 162 7.10 6.54 -3.54
C PHE A 162 7.43 5.09 -3.21
N ALA A 163 6.45 4.19 -3.25
CA ALA A 163 6.65 2.75 -3.05
C ALA A 163 7.63 2.17 -4.09
N THR A 164 7.48 2.56 -5.36
CA THR A 164 8.36 2.14 -6.46
C THR A 164 9.79 2.62 -6.25
N ALA A 165 9.98 3.88 -5.87
CA ALA A 165 11.30 4.42 -5.58
C ALA A 165 11.99 3.68 -4.42
N LEU A 166 11.24 3.35 -3.35
CA LEU A 166 11.76 2.55 -2.23
C LEU A 166 12.14 1.13 -2.66
N TYR A 167 11.29 0.47 -3.45
CA TYR A 167 11.55 -0.89 -3.93
C TYR A 167 12.79 -0.94 -4.85
N ILE A 168 12.87 -0.05 -5.85
CA ILE A 168 14.02 0.06 -6.75
C ILE A 168 15.29 0.36 -5.95
N ARG A 169 15.23 1.31 -5.01
CA ARG A 169 16.38 1.62 -4.14
C ARG A 169 16.83 0.39 -3.35
N GLY A 170 15.91 -0.43 -2.84
CA GLY A 170 16.21 -1.69 -2.17
C GLY A 170 16.94 -2.67 -3.09
N VAL A 171 16.40 -2.90 -4.29
CA VAL A 171 17.00 -3.80 -5.29
C VAL A 171 18.40 -3.33 -5.70
N VAL A 172 18.56 -2.04 -5.99
CA VAL A 172 19.86 -1.44 -6.34
C VAL A 172 20.85 -1.56 -5.18
N ALA A 173 20.40 -1.37 -3.94
CA ALA A 173 21.25 -1.51 -2.76
C ALA A 173 21.75 -2.96 -2.56
N LEU A 174 20.95 -3.97 -2.90
CA LEU A 174 21.40 -5.38 -2.89
C LEU A 174 22.37 -5.65 -4.04
N ALA A 175 22.04 -5.21 -5.25
CA ALA A 175 22.89 -5.41 -6.42
C ALA A 175 24.30 -4.81 -6.23
N ARG A 176 24.38 -3.58 -5.66
CA ARG A 176 25.67 -2.93 -5.34
C ARG A 176 26.50 -3.66 -4.29
N ARG A 177 25.88 -4.50 -3.45
CA ARG A 177 26.57 -5.36 -2.47
C ARG A 177 26.99 -6.71 -3.05
N GLY A 178 26.65 -7.00 -4.31
CA GLY A 178 26.86 -8.31 -4.94
C GLY A 178 25.76 -9.34 -4.65
N ASP A 179 24.69 -8.96 -3.95
CA ASP A 179 23.57 -9.83 -3.66
C ASP A 179 22.63 -9.94 -4.87
N ARG A 180 22.24 -11.17 -5.22
CA ARG A 180 21.23 -11.41 -6.26
C ARG A 180 19.82 -11.24 -5.70
N TRP A 181 18.97 -10.48 -6.41
CA TRP A 181 17.53 -10.40 -6.19
C TRP A 181 16.79 -11.09 -7.34
N PRO A 182 15.86 -12.02 -7.07
CA PRO A 182 15.15 -12.73 -8.15
C PRO A 182 14.34 -11.76 -9.02
N VAL A 183 14.55 -11.79 -10.35
CA VAL A 183 13.87 -10.91 -11.30
C VAL A 183 12.35 -11.05 -11.24
N GLY A 184 11.85 -12.28 -11.02
CA GLY A 184 10.42 -12.55 -10.85
C GLY A 184 9.77 -11.73 -9.72
N ARG A 185 10.51 -11.39 -8.65
CA ARG A 185 9.98 -10.53 -7.58
C ARG A 185 9.80 -9.10 -8.04
N THR A 186 10.74 -8.58 -8.83
CA THR A 186 10.66 -7.23 -9.42
C THR A 186 9.54 -7.15 -10.46
N ILE A 187 9.37 -8.17 -11.30
CA ILE A 187 8.24 -8.24 -12.25
C ILE A 187 6.92 -8.25 -11.49
N SER A 188 6.80 -9.07 -10.44
CA SER A 188 5.61 -9.14 -9.60
C SER A 188 5.29 -7.81 -8.92
N PHE A 189 6.32 -7.09 -8.45
CA PHE A 189 6.15 -5.74 -7.91
C PHE A 189 5.60 -4.77 -8.95
N ALA A 190 6.17 -4.76 -10.16
CA ALA A 190 5.73 -3.90 -11.25
C ALA A 190 4.26 -4.18 -11.62
N ILE A 191 3.89 -5.46 -11.77
CA ILE A 191 2.50 -5.88 -12.01
C ILE A 191 1.58 -5.37 -10.90
N GLY A 192 1.95 -5.57 -9.63
CA GLY A 192 1.15 -5.11 -8.50
C GLY A 192 0.94 -3.60 -8.49
N ILE A 193 2.00 -2.82 -8.71
CA ILE A 193 1.90 -1.34 -8.78
C ILE A 193 1.05 -0.90 -9.97
N SER A 194 1.22 -1.51 -11.15
CA SER A 194 0.43 -1.18 -12.34
C SER A 194 -1.06 -1.51 -12.14
N LEU A 195 -1.38 -2.62 -11.48
CA LEU A 195 -2.77 -2.97 -11.17
C LEU A 195 -3.39 -2.02 -10.15
N LEU A 196 -2.64 -1.61 -9.12
CA LEU A 196 -3.10 -0.59 -8.18
C LEU A 196 -3.37 0.72 -8.91
N ASP A 197 -2.45 1.18 -9.78
CA ASP A 197 -2.66 2.42 -10.54
C ASP A 197 -3.84 2.31 -11.51
N TYR A 198 -3.99 1.19 -12.21
CA TYR A 198 -5.10 1.00 -13.13
C TYR A 198 -6.46 1.04 -12.43
N ALA A 199 -6.56 0.42 -11.24
CA ALA A 199 -7.79 0.39 -10.45
C ALA A 199 -8.08 1.69 -9.68
N THR A 200 -7.09 2.58 -9.49
CA THR A 200 -7.31 3.89 -8.83
C THR A 200 -7.35 5.08 -9.77
N SER A 201 -6.65 4.99 -10.90
CA SER A 201 -6.37 6.12 -11.80
C SER A 201 -6.67 5.80 -13.27
N GLY A 202 -6.63 4.54 -13.68
CA GLY A 202 -7.00 4.14 -15.04
C GLY A 202 -8.50 4.19 -15.30
N GLY A 203 -8.93 3.79 -16.49
CA GLY A 203 -10.35 3.75 -16.86
C GLY A 203 -11.17 2.94 -15.86
N LEU A 204 -10.63 1.86 -15.32
CA LEU A 204 -11.29 1.11 -14.24
C LEU A 204 -11.52 1.96 -12.98
N GLY A 205 -10.51 2.71 -12.53
CA GLY A 205 -10.67 3.67 -11.43
C GLY A 205 -11.70 4.76 -11.75
N LEU A 206 -11.67 5.31 -12.97
CA LEU A 206 -12.63 6.31 -13.43
C LEU A 206 -14.08 5.79 -13.37
N TYR A 207 -14.38 4.67 -14.05
CA TYR A 207 -15.74 4.12 -14.11
C TYR A 207 -16.21 3.55 -12.76
N SER A 208 -15.30 3.20 -11.84
CA SER A 208 -15.66 2.70 -10.50
C SER A 208 -16.51 3.69 -9.70
N HIS A 209 -16.32 5.00 -9.92
CA HIS A 209 -17.11 6.04 -9.29
C HIS A 209 -18.56 6.08 -9.77
N PHE A 210 -18.78 5.63 -11.00
CA PHE A 210 -20.06 5.80 -11.68
C PHE A 210 -20.86 4.53 -11.78
N SER A 211 -20.30 3.33 -11.62
CA SER A 211 -21.08 2.09 -11.74
C SER A 211 -20.64 1.01 -10.76
N PHE A 212 -21.63 0.29 -10.23
CA PHE A 212 -21.41 -0.73 -9.23
C PHE A 212 -20.61 -1.91 -9.79
N GLN A 213 -20.82 -2.28 -11.06
CA GLN A 213 -20.07 -3.36 -11.66
C GLN A 213 -18.58 -3.01 -11.81
N TYR A 214 -18.26 -1.78 -12.24
CA TYR A 214 -16.88 -1.29 -12.34
C TYR A 214 -16.25 -1.07 -10.97
N HIS A 215 -17.04 -0.60 -10.00
CA HIS A 215 -16.66 -0.56 -8.59
C HIS A 215 -16.22 -1.95 -8.13
N MET A 216 -17.03 -2.98 -8.37
CA MET A 216 -16.67 -4.33 -7.96
C MET A 216 -15.41 -4.84 -8.67
N ILE A 217 -15.25 -4.60 -9.98
CA ILE A 217 -14.01 -4.95 -10.71
C ILE A 217 -12.79 -4.27 -10.06
N ALA A 218 -12.86 -2.95 -9.82
CA ALA A 218 -11.77 -2.17 -9.23
C ALA A 218 -11.41 -2.71 -7.85
N HIS A 219 -12.42 -2.96 -6.99
CA HIS A 219 -12.19 -3.48 -5.65
C HIS A 219 -11.65 -4.90 -5.62
N MET A 220 -12.03 -5.78 -6.55
CA MET A 220 -11.44 -7.10 -6.69
C MET A 220 -9.97 -7.04 -7.13
N VAL A 221 -9.62 -6.11 -8.04
CA VAL A 221 -8.22 -5.85 -8.40
C VAL A 221 -7.42 -5.34 -7.19
N LEU A 222 -7.96 -4.37 -6.44
CA LEU A 222 -7.31 -3.75 -5.29
C LEU A 222 -7.15 -4.70 -4.09
N SER A 223 -8.10 -5.61 -3.87
CA SER A 223 -8.12 -6.51 -2.69
C SER A 223 -7.56 -7.90 -2.97
N MET A 224 -7.51 -8.36 -4.22
CA MET A 224 -7.10 -9.73 -4.54
C MET A 224 -5.90 -9.77 -5.47
N ILE A 225 -6.07 -9.27 -6.69
CA ILE A 225 -5.09 -9.48 -7.75
C ILE A 225 -3.80 -8.70 -7.48
N ALA A 226 -3.91 -7.40 -7.20
CA ALA A 226 -2.74 -6.55 -6.93
C ALA A 226 -2.02 -6.96 -5.64
N PRO A 227 -2.71 -7.22 -4.51
CA PRO A 227 -2.05 -7.69 -3.29
C PRO A 227 -1.26 -8.99 -3.45
N ILE A 228 -1.77 -9.98 -4.20
CA ILE A 228 -1.01 -11.21 -4.49
C ILE A 228 0.31 -10.85 -5.18
N ALA A 229 0.27 -10.03 -6.23
CA ALA A 229 1.46 -9.61 -6.96
C ALA A 229 2.45 -8.83 -6.07
N ILE A 230 1.95 -7.96 -5.19
CA ILE A 230 2.79 -7.24 -4.22
C ILE A 230 3.43 -8.20 -3.21
N ILE A 231 2.69 -9.16 -2.64
CA ILE A 231 3.25 -10.11 -1.66
C ILE A 231 4.30 -11.03 -2.29
N LEU A 232 4.07 -11.47 -3.54
CA LEU A 232 5.04 -12.25 -4.31
C LEU A 232 6.36 -11.50 -4.56
N SER A 233 6.35 -10.16 -4.50
CA SER A 233 7.58 -9.35 -4.59
C SER A 233 8.45 -9.37 -3.31
N ALA A 234 7.96 -9.94 -2.21
CA ALA A 234 8.65 -10.02 -0.91
C ALA A 234 9.14 -8.64 -0.37
N PRO A 235 8.25 -7.62 -0.30
CA PRO A 235 8.64 -6.27 0.05
C PRO A 235 9.20 -6.16 1.48
N ILE A 236 8.67 -6.93 2.44
CA ILE A 236 9.17 -6.90 3.83
C ILE A 236 10.56 -7.53 3.89
N THR A 237 10.79 -8.62 3.16
CA THR A 237 12.11 -9.24 3.04
C THR A 237 13.12 -8.28 2.43
N LEU A 238 12.75 -7.58 1.35
CA LEU A 238 13.61 -6.58 0.72
C LEU A 238 13.96 -5.46 1.71
N ALA A 239 12.96 -4.95 2.43
CA ALA A 239 13.15 -3.94 3.46
C ALA A 239 14.10 -4.43 4.57
N LEU A 240 13.89 -5.62 5.12
CA LEU A 240 14.74 -6.18 6.18
C LEU A 240 16.18 -6.44 5.73
N ARG A 241 16.42 -6.71 4.44
CA ARG A 241 17.78 -6.90 3.88
C ARG A 241 18.50 -5.60 3.55
N THR A 242 17.78 -4.50 3.38
CA THR A 242 18.34 -3.23 2.86
C THR A 242 18.29 -2.08 3.85
N LEU A 243 17.35 -2.12 4.81
CA LEU A 243 17.21 -1.08 5.82
C LEU A 243 18.43 -1.05 6.76
N PRO A 244 18.88 0.16 7.14
CA PRO A 244 20.03 0.33 8.00
C PRO A 244 19.77 -0.24 9.40
N ILE A 245 20.81 -0.86 9.95
CA ILE A 245 20.91 -1.25 11.37
C ILE A 245 21.19 -0.02 12.24
N GLY A 246 20.98 -0.14 13.55
CA GLY A 246 21.38 0.89 14.51
C GLY A 246 22.90 1.14 14.50
N ARG A 247 23.31 2.35 14.86
CA ARG A 247 24.73 2.74 14.89
C ARG A 247 25.51 2.05 15.99
N ASP A 248 24.85 1.79 17.12
CA ASP A 248 25.42 1.12 18.30
C ASP A 248 24.43 0.10 18.88
N LYS A 249 24.83 -0.59 19.97
CA LYS A 249 23.99 -1.61 20.64
C LYS A 249 22.77 -1.03 21.38
N SER A 250 22.78 0.26 21.70
CA SER A 250 21.68 0.96 22.37
C SER A 250 20.61 1.45 21.38
N GLU A 251 21.00 1.69 20.12
CA GLU A 251 20.13 2.13 19.05
C GLU A 251 19.56 0.94 18.24
N ARG A 252 18.24 0.86 18.12
CA ARG A 252 17.58 -0.21 17.32
C ARG A 252 17.70 -0.02 15.80
N GLY A 253 17.74 1.23 15.32
CA GLY A 253 17.67 1.57 13.90
C GLY A 253 16.30 1.25 13.25
N ILE A 254 16.14 1.65 11.97
CA ILE A 254 14.87 1.49 11.23
C ILE A 254 14.54 0.02 11.01
N ARG A 255 15.55 -0.81 10.72
CA ARG A 255 15.38 -2.26 10.60
C ARG A 255 14.90 -2.88 11.92
N GLY A 256 15.47 -2.47 13.06
CA GLY A 256 15.04 -2.95 14.38
C GLY A 256 13.62 -2.53 14.74
N MET A 257 13.22 -1.30 14.38
CA MET A 257 11.84 -0.82 14.53
C MET A 257 10.86 -1.65 13.70
N LEU A 258 11.20 -1.96 12.44
CA LEU A 258 10.38 -2.83 11.60
C LEU A 258 10.24 -4.23 12.21
N ILE A 259 11.34 -4.83 12.68
CA ILE A 259 11.30 -6.13 13.36
C ILE A 259 10.40 -6.07 14.60
N GLN A 260 10.49 -5.01 15.41
CA GLN A 260 9.65 -4.82 16.59
C GLN A 260 8.17 -4.68 16.22
N ALA A 261 7.87 -3.89 15.19
CA ALA A 261 6.51 -3.70 14.69
C ALA A 261 5.91 -5.03 14.22
N LEU A 262 6.67 -5.81 13.45
CA LEU A 262 6.27 -7.15 13.02
C LEU A 262 6.02 -8.07 14.23
N HIS A 263 6.87 -8.08 15.25
CA HIS A 263 6.68 -8.99 16.40
C HIS A 263 5.73 -8.45 17.49
N SER A 264 5.13 -7.28 17.29
CA SER A 264 4.29 -6.59 18.27
C SER A 264 2.98 -7.34 18.55
N ARG A 265 2.33 -7.07 19.70
CA ARG A 265 1.04 -7.67 20.05
C ARG A 265 -0.05 -7.35 19.01
N PRO A 266 -0.24 -6.11 18.54
CA PRO A 266 -1.20 -5.81 17.49
C PRO A 266 -0.93 -6.60 16.21
N SER A 267 0.34 -6.69 15.79
CA SER A 267 0.71 -7.47 14.60
C SER A 267 0.33 -8.95 14.75
N ARG A 268 0.58 -9.56 15.92
CA ARG A 268 0.18 -10.96 16.20
C ARG A 268 -1.33 -11.18 16.17
N VAL A 269 -2.14 -10.17 16.52
CA VAL A 269 -3.61 -10.25 16.48
C VAL A 269 -4.08 -10.15 15.04
N ILE A 270 -3.69 -9.09 14.32
CA ILE A 270 -4.18 -8.86 12.94
C ILE A 270 -3.68 -9.92 11.96
N THR A 271 -2.47 -10.47 12.16
CA THR A 271 -1.91 -11.56 11.32
C THR A 271 -2.39 -12.94 11.74
N HIS A 272 -3.26 -13.06 12.75
CA HIS A 272 -3.91 -14.32 13.05
C HIS A 272 -4.86 -14.70 11.89
N PRO A 273 -4.86 -15.95 11.38
CA PRO A 273 -5.62 -16.31 10.17
C PRO A 273 -7.12 -15.98 10.24
N ILE A 274 -7.75 -16.21 11.40
CA ILE A 274 -9.16 -15.87 11.61
C ILE A 274 -9.39 -14.36 11.60
N SER A 275 -8.46 -13.58 12.17
CA SER A 275 -8.56 -12.12 12.16
C SER A 275 -8.33 -11.55 10.77
N ALA A 276 -7.37 -12.10 10.02
CA ALA A 276 -7.14 -11.73 8.63
C ALA A 276 -8.35 -12.07 7.75
N LEU A 277 -8.96 -13.26 7.94
CA LEU A 277 -10.20 -13.65 7.27
C LEU A 277 -11.37 -12.72 7.62
N ALA A 278 -11.55 -12.39 8.90
CA ALA A 278 -12.60 -11.50 9.36
C ALA A 278 -12.42 -10.07 8.83
N ILE A 279 -11.18 -9.57 8.75
CA ILE A 279 -10.88 -8.25 8.15
C ILE A 279 -11.10 -8.30 6.64
N PHE A 280 -10.77 -9.40 5.97
CA PHE A 280 -10.95 -9.56 4.55
C PHE A 280 -12.44 -9.67 4.18
N ASP A 281 -13.08 -10.81 4.49
CA ASP A 281 -14.46 -11.06 4.08
C ASP A 281 -15.49 -10.37 4.99
N GLY A 282 -15.25 -10.36 6.31
CA GLY A 282 -16.19 -9.74 7.25
C GLY A 282 -16.37 -8.24 6.99
N SER A 283 -15.33 -7.58 6.48
CA SER A 283 -15.44 -6.18 6.08
C SER A 283 -16.33 -5.95 4.86
N LEU A 284 -16.47 -6.94 3.95
CA LEU A 284 -17.39 -6.83 2.81
C LEU A 284 -18.83 -6.74 3.30
N PHE A 285 -19.20 -7.59 4.26
CA PHE A 285 -20.54 -7.52 4.85
C PHE A 285 -20.76 -6.20 5.58
N ALA A 286 -19.77 -5.77 6.36
CA ALA A 286 -19.85 -4.49 7.06
C ALA A 286 -19.98 -3.31 6.09
N LEU A 287 -19.24 -3.29 4.98
CA LEU A 287 -19.29 -2.21 4.02
C LEU A 287 -20.62 -2.19 3.27
N TYR A 288 -21.00 -3.30 2.64
CA TYR A 288 -22.07 -3.35 1.64
C TYR A 288 -23.47 -3.62 2.23
N PHE A 289 -23.59 -4.22 3.41
CA PHE A 289 -24.89 -4.46 4.07
C PHE A 289 -25.17 -3.48 5.22
N THR A 290 -24.42 -2.37 5.28
CA THR A 290 -24.70 -1.26 6.19
C THR A 290 -24.64 0.06 5.42
N PRO A 291 -25.06 1.20 6.03
CA PRO A 291 -24.94 2.52 5.40
C PRO A 291 -23.49 2.95 5.12
N LEU A 292 -22.47 2.18 5.55
CA LEU A 292 -21.06 2.51 5.30
C LEU A 292 -20.75 2.67 3.80
N PHE A 293 -21.28 1.81 2.94
CA PHE A 293 -21.03 1.91 1.50
C PHE A 293 -21.54 3.25 0.94
N SER A 294 -22.82 3.58 1.16
CA SER A 294 -23.41 4.84 0.71
C SER A 294 -22.65 6.06 1.25
N ASN A 295 -22.32 6.07 2.55
CA ASN A 295 -21.60 7.16 3.19
C ASN A 295 -20.18 7.35 2.65
N LEU A 296 -19.46 6.26 2.38
CA LEU A 296 -18.09 6.33 1.88
C LEU A 296 -18.06 6.62 0.38
N MET A 297 -18.99 6.09 -0.40
CA MET A 297 -19.07 6.32 -1.84
C MET A 297 -19.41 7.78 -2.19
N SER A 298 -20.26 8.41 -1.38
CA SER A 298 -20.74 9.78 -1.59
C SER A 298 -19.68 10.88 -1.43
N GLY A 299 -18.46 10.55 -1.00
CA GLY A 299 -17.41 11.54 -0.80
C GLY A 299 -16.04 11.03 -1.22
N HIS A 300 -15.23 11.94 -1.79
CA HIS A 300 -13.87 11.63 -2.23
C HIS A 300 -13.00 10.99 -1.13
N PHE A 301 -13.07 11.51 0.09
CA PHE A 301 -12.31 10.97 1.22
C PHE A 301 -12.82 9.60 1.66
N GLY A 302 -14.14 9.35 1.57
CA GLY A 302 -14.72 8.06 1.87
C GLY A 302 -14.28 6.99 0.87
N HIS A 303 -14.29 7.29 -0.42
CA HIS A 303 -13.81 6.40 -1.48
C HIS A 303 -12.32 6.08 -1.31
N LEU A 304 -11.53 7.06 -0.85
CA LEU A 304 -10.13 6.86 -0.52
C LEU A 304 -9.92 5.89 0.65
N ILE A 305 -10.73 6.03 1.71
CA ILE A 305 -10.74 5.09 2.84
C ILE A 305 -11.09 3.68 2.36
N MET A 306 -12.12 3.54 1.50
CA MET A 306 -12.47 2.25 0.92
C MET A 306 -11.28 1.64 0.17
N ASN A 307 -10.70 2.36 -0.80
CA ASN A 307 -9.56 1.88 -1.58
C ASN A 307 -8.39 1.45 -0.68
N PHE A 308 -8.04 2.27 0.31
CA PHE A 308 -7.00 1.93 1.28
C PHE A 308 -7.33 0.66 2.07
N HIS A 309 -8.56 0.52 2.56
CA HIS A 309 -9.01 -0.66 3.30
C HIS A 309 -8.92 -1.92 2.43
N PHE A 310 -9.42 -1.89 1.19
CA PHE A 310 -9.36 -3.04 0.29
C PHE A 310 -7.93 -3.49 -0.01
N ILE A 311 -7.03 -2.54 -0.29
CA ILE A 311 -5.60 -2.82 -0.47
C ILE A 311 -5.01 -3.42 0.82
N ALA A 312 -5.27 -2.82 1.97
CA ALA A 312 -4.71 -3.25 3.25
C ALA A 312 -5.23 -4.63 3.69
N ALA A 313 -6.53 -4.89 3.54
CA ALA A 313 -7.16 -6.16 3.86
C ALA A 313 -6.63 -7.28 2.95
N GLY A 314 -6.52 -7.01 1.65
CA GLY A 314 -5.93 -7.93 0.68
C GLY A 314 -4.47 -8.24 1.00
N LEU A 315 -3.65 -7.21 1.20
CA LEU A 315 -2.24 -7.39 1.57
C LEU A 315 -2.09 -8.20 2.86
N LEU A 316 -2.92 -7.94 3.87
CA LEU A 316 -2.92 -8.68 5.12
C LEU A 316 -3.28 -10.16 4.92
N PHE A 317 -4.40 -10.44 4.23
CA PHE A 317 -4.88 -11.79 3.99
C PHE A 317 -3.86 -12.61 3.21
N PHE A 318 -3.40 -12.11 2.06
CA PHE A 318 -2.43 -12.82 1.24
C PHE A 318 -1.03 -12.87 1.88
N HIS A 319 -0.65 -11.92 2.74
CA HIS A 319 0.56 -12.04 3.56
C HIS A 319 0.50 -13.25 4.49
N VAL A 320 -0.64 -13.48 5.16
CA VAL A 320 -0.84 -14.61 6.09
C VAL A 320 -0.89 -15.94 5.34
N ILE A 321 -1.57 -15.99 4.19
CA ILE A 321 -1.78 -17.23 3.43
C ILE A 321 -0.54 -17.61 2.60
N VAL A 322 -0.01 -16.69 1.79
CA VAL A 322 1.13 -16.98 0.90
C VAL A 322 2.40 -17.12 1.74
N GLY A 323 2.62 -16.25 2.73
CA GLY A 323 3.68 -16.42 3.73
C GLY A 323 5.11 -16.37 3.19
N ILE A 324 5.36 -15.62 2.10
CA ILE A 324 6.72 -15.40 1.56
C ILE A 324 7.56 -14.53 2.48
N ASP A 325 6.94 -13.47 3.01
CA ASP A 325 7.58 -12.55 3.93
C ASP A 325 7.53 -13.05 5.38
N PRO A 326 8.44 -12.58 6.26
CA PRO A 326 8.46 -13.00 7.65
C PRO A 326 7.15 -12.68 8.37
N ASN A 327 6.53 -13.70 8.97
CA ASN A 327 5.31 -13.60 9.77
C ASN A 327 5.62 -13.95 11.24
N PRO A 328 5.02 -13.24 12.23
CA PRO A 328 5.19 -13.55 13.65
C PRO A 328 4.84 -14.99 14.04
N ARG A 329 3.95 -15.63 13.27
CA ARG A 329 3.52 -17.01 13.49
C ARG A 329 3.63 -17.79 12.19
N LYS A 330 4.21 -18.99 12.26
CA LYS A 330 4.17 -19.94 11.15
C LYS A 330 2.80 -20.63 11.17
N VAL A 331 1.96 -20.31 10.18
CA VAL A 331 0.66 -20.96 10.02
C VAL A 331 0.86 -22.29 9.30
N HIS A 332 0.37 -23.38 9.90
CA HIS A 332 0.40 -24.72 9.32
C HIS A 332 -0.36 -24.76 7.98
N HIS A 333 0.13 -25.52 7.01
CA HIS A 333 -0.47 -25.54 5.67
C HIS A 333 -1.95 -25.96 5.69
N LEU A 334 -2.32 -26.97 6.49
CA LEU A 334 -3.72 -27.38 6.65
C LEU A 334 -4.63 -26.22 7.11
N VAL A 335 -4.17 -25.40 8.05
CA VAL A 335 -4.93 -24.23 8.52
C VAL A 335 -5.12 -23.23 7.39
N ARG A 336 -4.10 -23.01 6.56
CA ARG A 336 -4.22 -22.13 5.37
C ARG A 336 -5.23 -22.68 4.37
N VAL A 337 -5.22 -23.98 4.11
CA VAL A 337 -6.20 -24.66 3.24
C VAL A 337 -7.62 -24.45 3.77
N VAL A 338 -7.85 -24.69 5.06
CA VAL A 338 -9.16 -24.49 5.70
C VAL A 338 -9.60 -23.03 5.63
N ILE A 339 -8.70 -22.09 5.90
CA ILE A 339 -9.00 -20.66 5.83
C ILE A 339 -9.32 -20.22 4.40
N LEU A 340 -8.63 -20.76 3.40
CA LEU A 340 -8.93 -20.46 1.99
C LEU A 340 -10.29 -21.02 1.57
N LEU A 341 -10.63 -22.25 1.96
CA LEU A 341 -11.96 -22.82 1.72
C LEU A 341 -13.07 -22.02 2.43
N ALA A 342 -12.80 -21.57 3.66
CA ALA A 342 -13.71 -20.70 4.39
C ALA A 342 -13.88 -19.36 3.67
N ALA A 343 -12.79 -18.74 3.21
CA ALA A 343 -12.83 -17.49 2.46
C ALA A 343 -13.66 -17.62 1.17
N MET A 344 -13.40 -18.67 0.36
CA MET A 344 -14.21 -18.98 -0.83
C MET A 344 -15.69 -19.09 -0.46
N SER A 345 -16.03 -19.85 0.59
CA SER A 345 -17.42 -20.08 0.97
C SER A 345 -18.12 -18.80 1.43
N ILE A 346 -17.45 -17.99 2.25
CA ILE A 346 -17.98 -16.73 2.79
C ILE A 346 -18.14 -15.70 1.66
N HIS A 347 -17.14 -15.59 0.79
CA HIS A 347 -17.15 -14.68 -0.34
C HIS A 347 -18.22 -15.07 -1.38
N ALA A 348 -18.35 -16.36 -1.68
CA ALA A 348 -19.42 -16.86 -2.54
C ALA A 348 -20.80 -16.56 -1.97
N PHE A 349 -20.99 -16.75 -0.67
CA PHE A 349 -22.24 -16.39 -0.01
C PHE A 349 -22.51 -14.89 -0.07
N PHE A 350 -21.49 -14.04 0.14
CA PHE A 350 -21.60 -12.59 -0.03
C PHE A 350 -22.12 -12.20 -1.42
N SER A 351 -21.50 -12.76 -2.48
CA SER A 351 -21.91 -12.47 -3.86
C SER A 351 -23.33 -12.96 -4.15
N ILE A 352 -23.71 -14.16 -3.70
CA ILE A 352 -25.07 -14.69 -3.88
C ILE A 352 -26.09 -13.81 -3.15
N ALA A 353 -25.80 -13.39 -1.92
CA ALA A 353 -26.68 -12.50 -1.17
C ALA A 353 -26.87 -11.17 -1.90
N LEU A 354 -25.81 -10.62 -2.50
CA LEU A 354 -25.88 -9.39 -3.26
C LEU A 354 -26.61 -9.54 -4.61
N MET A 355 -26.43 -10.67 -5.31
CA MET A 355 -27.21 -11.01 -6.52
C MET A 355 -28.70 -11.20 -6.21
N SER A 356 -29.01 -11.68 -5.01
CA SER A 356 -30.39 -11.94 -4.54
C SER A 356 -31.07 -10.69 -3.95
N ALA A 357 -30.32 -9.60 -3.73
CA ALA A 357 -30.88 -8.36 -3.25
C ALA A 357 -31.84 -7.74 -4.29
N ASN A 358 -32.99 -7.29 -3.82
CA ASN A 358 -33.99 -6.58 -4.64
C ASN A 358 -33.97 -5.06 -4.41
N GLU A 359 -33.18 -4.61 -3.44
CA GLU A 359 -32.97 -3.20 -3.13
C GLU A 359 -31.55 -2.80 -3.50
N LEU A 360 -31.36 -1.50 -3.77
CA LEU A 360 -30.05 -0.93 -4.04
C LEU A 360 -29.28 -0.75 -2.73
N ILE A 361 -28.08 -1.35 -2.64
CA ILE A 361 -27.25 -1.30 -1.43
C ILE A 361 -26.53 0.05 -1.24
N ASP A 362 -26.50 0.86 -2.30
CA ASP A 362 -25.82 2.14 -2.38
C ASP A 362 -26.60 3.29 -1.70
N GLY A 363 -27.81 3.01 -1.20
CA GLY A 363 -28.67 4.01 -0.59
C GLY A 363 -29.13 5.11 -1.56
N GLY A 364 -29.12 4.84 -2.88
CA GLY A 364 -29.50 5.81 -3.92
C GLY A 364 -28.35 6.67 -4.46
N PHE A 365 -27.10 6.41 -4.07
CA PHE A 365 -25.94 7.15 -4.59
C PHE A 365 -25.87 7.17 -6.13
N TYR A 366 -25.94 6.02 -6.79
CA TYR A 366 -25.90 5.92 -8.24
C TYR A 366 -27.16 6.48 -8.91
N GLN A 367 -28.27 6.55 -8.19
CA GLN A 367 -29.48 7.22 -8.65
C GLN A 367 -29.28 8.73 -8.74
N LEU A 368 -28.56 9.34 -7.80
CA LEU A 368 -28.23 10.78 -7.82
C LEU A 368 -27.36 11.18 -9.01
N LEU A 369 -26.63 10.22 -9.59
CA LEU A 369 -25.74 10.48 -10.72
C LEU A 369 -26.49 10.64 -12.04
N ASP A 370 -27.75 10.20 -12.16
CA ASP A 370 -28.57 10.33 -13.38
C ASP A 370 -27.83 9.91 -14.68
N ARG A 371 -27.25 8.69 -14.66
CA ARG A 371 -26.32 8.20 -15.68
C ARG A 371 -27.05 7.86 -16.97
N ALA A 372 -26.61 8.45 -18.09
CA ALA A 372 -27.22 8.18 -19.41
C ALA A 372 -27.00 6.75 -19.94
N TRP A 373 -25.87 6.11 -19.57
CA TRP A 373 -25.44 4.82 -20.13
C TRP A 373 -25.65 3.61 -19.21
N ALA A 374 -26.13 3.80 -17.97
CA ALA A 374 -26.40 2.72 -17.02
C ALA A 374 -27.62 3.07 -16.15
N THR A 375 -28.80 2.94 -16.76
CA THR A 375 -30.09 3.35 -16.17
C THR A 375 -30.70 2.27 -15.26
N ASP A 376 -30.47 0.99 -15.53
CA ASP A 376 -30.90 -0.11 -14.66
C ASP A 376 -29.88 -0.36 -13.54
N LEU A 377 -30.09 0.31 -12.40
CA LEU A 377 -29.21 0.25 -11.23
C LEU A 377 -29.17 -1.14 -10.59
N LEU A 378 -30.29 -1.87 -10.59
CA LEU A 378 -30.37 -3.18 -9.95
C LEU A 378 -29.65 -4.23 -10.81
N SER A 379 -29.77 -4.13 -12.14
CA SER A 379 -28.98 -4.95 -13.07
C SER A 379 -27.48 -4.68 -12.94
N ASP A 380 -27.06 -3.41 -12.83
CA ASP A 380 -25.66 -3.01 -12.58
C ASP A 380 -25.13 -3.62 -11.27
N GLN A 381 -25.93 -3.61 -10.21
CA GLN A 381 -25.60 -4.24 -8.92
C GLN A 381 -25.43 -5.76 -9.05
N LYS A 382 -26.38 -6.44 -9.70
CA LYS A 382 -26.35 -7.90 -9.88
C LYS A 382 -25.18 -8.33 -10.77
N ALA A 383 -24.86 -7.55 -11.80
CA ALA A 383 -23.68 -7.77 -12.63
C ALA A 383 -22.39 -7.61 -11.80
N GLY A 384 -22.28 -6.56 -10.98
CA GLY A 384 -21.17 -6.39 -10.06
C GLY A 384 -21.03 -7.57 -9.10
N ALA A 385 -22.13 -8.04 -8.52
CA ALA A 385 -22.12 -9.21 -7.63
C ALA A 385 -21.62 -10.49 -8.32
N ALA A 386 -22.04 -10.75 -9.56
CA ALA A 386 -21.57 -11.88 -10.36
C ALA A 386 -20.07 -11.78 -10.70
N ILE A 387 -19.60 -10.57 -11.02
CA ILE A 387 -18.17 -10.30 -11.26
C ILE A 387 -17.36 -10.53 -9.99
N GLY A 388 -17.84 -10.00 -8.86
CA GLY A 388 -17.23 -10.19 -7.54
C GLY A 388 -17.02 -11.68 -7.27
N TRP A 389 -18.04 -12.49 -7.52
CA TRP A 389 -17.94 -13.95 -7.39
C TRP A 389 -16.82 -14.54 -8.26
N ALA A 390 -16.87 -14.30 -9.58
CA ALA A 390 -15.93 -14.89 -10.53
C ALA A 390 -14.47 -14.45 -10.27
N MET A 391 -14.25 -13.16 -10.04
CA MET A 391 -12.93 -12.60 -9.75
C MET A 391 -12.42 -12.98 -8.36
N GLY A 392 -13.31 -13.34 -7.43
CA GLY A 392 -12.96 -13.81 -6.10
C GLY A 392 -12.45 -15.23 -6.06
N GLU A 393 -13.18 -16.14 -6.71
CA GLU A 393 -12.87 -17.58 -6.63
C GLU A 393 -11.57 -17.94 -7.35
N ILE A 394 -11.29 -17.34 -8.52
CA ILE A 394 -10.13 -17.72 -9.33
C ILE A 394 -8.80 -17.55 -8.57
N PRO A 395 -8.48 -16.37 -7.98
CA PRO A 395 -7.24 -16.19 -7.21
C PRO A 395 -7.17 -17.10 -5.98
N ILE A 396 -8.30 -17.31 -5.28
CA ILE A 396 -8.30 -18.16 -4.09
C ILE A 396 -8.05 -19.63 -4.45
N VAL A 397 -8.65 -20.13 -5.53
CA VAL A 397 -8.39 -21.49 -6.04
C VAL A 397 -6.91 -21.66 -6.41
N ILE A 398 -6.32 -20.67 -7.09
CA ILE A 398 -4.87 -20.71 -7.41
C ILE A 398 -4.04 -20.76 -6.11
N ALA A 399 -4.37 -19.92 -5.12
CA ALA A 399 -3.68 -19.92 -3.83
C ALA A 399 -3.87 -21.23 -3.06
N LEU A 400 -5.05 -21.85 -3.15
CA LEU A 400 -5.40 -23.14 -2.55
C LEU A 400 -4.56 -24.26 -3.15
N VAL A 401 -4.51 -24.35 -4.48
CA VAL A 401 -3.68 -25.32 -5.21
C VAL A 401 -2.20 -25.12 -4.86
N ALA A 402 -1.71 -23.88 -4.87
CA ALA A 402 -0.33 -23.58 -4.50
C ALA A 402 -0.01 -23.97 -3.05
N THR A 403 -0.93 -23.74 -2.11
CA THR A 403 -0.78 -24.10 -0.70
C THR A 403 -0.81 -25.61 -0.50
N PHE A 404 -1.69 -26.31 -1.23
CA PHE A 404 -1.76 -27.77 -1.21
C PHE A 404 -0.48 -28.42 -1.75
N ILE A 405 0.06 -27.92 -2.87
CA ILE A 405 1.35 -28.38 -3.42
C ILE A 405 2.48 -28.14 -2.41
N GLN A 406 2.48 -26.99 -1.73
CA GLN A 406 3.47 -26.70 -0.69
C GLN A 406 3.35 -27.66 0.50
N TRP A 407 2.13 -27.97 0.92
CA TRP A 407 1.85 -28.93 1.98
C TRP A 407 2.41 -30.32 1.65
N VAL A 408 2.00 -30.89 0.51
CA VAL A 408 2.47 -32.22 0.07
C VAL A 408 4.00 -32.28 -0.02
N ARG A 409 4.63 -31.22 -0.52
CA ARG A 409 6.10 -31.13 -0.59
C ARG A 409 6.76 -30.99 0.78
N SER A 410 6.11 -30.36 1.75
CA SER A 410 6.62 -30.21 3.11
C SER A 410 6.53 -31.55 3.85
N ASP A 411 5.38 -32.21 3.78
CA ASP A 411 5.13 -33.50 4.43
C ASP A 411 6.05 -34.58 3.87
N ALA A 412 6.26 -34.63 2.55
CA ALA A 412 7.22 -35.55 1.94
C ALA A 412 8.66 -35.33 2.45
N ARG A 413 9.05 -34.08 2.72
CA ARG A 413 10.37 -33.76 3.31
C ARG A 413 10.43 -34.12 4.79
N GLU A 414 9.35 -33.99 5.53
CA GLU A 414 9.26 -34.38 6.94
C GLU A 414 9.29 -35.89 7.09
N ALA A 415 8.51 -36.63 6.30
CA ALA A 415 8.55 -38.08 6.23
C ALA A 415 9.97 -38.59 5.93
N LYS A 416 10.63 -38.07 4.88
CA LYS A 416 12.01 -38.45 4.54
C LYS A 416 13.03 -38.12 5.66
N ARG A 417 12.78 -37.07 6.46
CA ARG A 417 13.62 -36.74 7.63
C ARG A 417 13.36 -37.69 8.79
N ALA A 418 12.11 -38.09 9.00
CA ALA A 418 11.72 -39.07 10.01
C ALA A 418 12.30 -40.46 9.69
N ASP A 419 12.20 -40.92 8.45
CA ASP A 419 12.77 -42.21 7.99
C ASP A 419 14.29 -42.24 8.21
N ARG A 420 14.99 -41.15 7.88
CA ARG A 420 16.43 -41.03 8.12
C ARG A 420 16.79 -41.14 9.60
N ARG A 421 16.02 -40.49 10.49
CA ARG A 421 16.23 -40.59 11.93
C ARG A 421 15.95 -42.00 12.44
N SER A 422 14.84 -42.61 12.02
CA SER A 422 14.49 -43.97 12.39
C SER A 422 15.58 -44.97 11.98
N ASN A 423 16.16 -44.81 10.78
CA ASN A 423 17.26 -45.66 10.32
C ASN A 423 18.53 -45.46 11.15
N THR A 424 18.83 -44.23 11.57
CA THR A 424 19.95 -43.96 12.50
C THR A 424 19.70 -44.61 13.85
N ASP A 425 18.51 -44.41 14.43
CA ASP A 425 18.16 -44.97 15.75
C ASP A 425 18.18 -46.50 15.74
N LEU A 426 17.69 -47.13 14.66
CA LEU A 426 17.79 -48.57 14.43
C LEU A 426 19.24 -49.04 14.34
N ALA A 427 20.10 -48.31 13.64
CA ALA A 427 21.52 -48.65 13.52
C ALA A 427 22.25 -48.53 14.88
N GLU A 428 21.98 -47.48 15.66
CA GLU A 428 22.52 -47.31 17.01
C GLU A 428 22.04 -48.41 17.95
N TYR A 429 20.76 -48.76 17.89
CA TYR A 429 20.20 -49.86 18.68
C TYR A 429 20.82 -51.21 18.33
N ASN A 430 20.97 -51.51 17.04
CA ASN A 430 21.63 -52.73 16.58
C ASN A 430 23.10 -52.80 17.04
N ALA A 431 23.83 -51.69 16.98
CA ALA A 431 25.20 -51.62 17.48
C ALA A 431 25.30 -51.86 18.99
N TYR A 432 24.33 -51.35 19.77
CA TYR A 432 24.23 -51.62 21.20
C TYR A 432 23.97 -53.11 21.49
N LEU A 433 23.06 -53.74 20.75
CA LEU A 433 22.79 -55.18 20.87
C LEU A 433 24.01 -56.04 20.52
N GLU A 434 24.77 -55.67 19.47
CA GLU A 434 26.04 -56.34 19.15
C GLU A 434 27.05 -56.22 20.29
N GLN A 435 27.15 -55.05 20.92
CA GLN A 435 28.06 -54.84 22.05
C GLN A 435 27.69 -55.72 23.25
N LEU A 436 26.40 -55.84 23.56
CA LEU A 436 25.90 -56.74 24.61
C LEU A 436 26.21 -58.21 24.30
N SER A 437 25.97 -58.63 23.06
CA SER A 437 26.28 -59.99 22.60
C SER A 437 27.76 -60.32 22.75
N ARG A 438 28.66 -59.41 22.30
CA ARG A 438 30.12 -59.58 22.46
C ARG A 438 30.54 -59.69 23.93
N LYS A 439 29.96 -58.88 24.82
CA LYS A 439 30.21 -58.97 26.27
C LYS A 439 29.78 -60.32 26.85
N ASN A 440 28.58 -60.79 26.52
CA ASN A 440 28.09 -62.08 27.01
C ASN A 440 28.96 -63.26 26.54
N ASN A 441 29.34 -63.29 25.26
CA ASN A 441 30.21 -64.36 24.74
C ASN A 441 31.60 -64.35 25.40
N SER A 442 32.18 -63.16 25.63
CA SER A 442 33.46 -63.04 26.36
C SER A 442 33.39 -63.47 27.84
N SER A 443 32.17 -63.59 28.39
CA SER A 443 31.93 -64.02 29.77
C SER A 443 31.70 -65.54 29.88
N GLN A 444 31.43 -66.23 28.76
CA GLN A 444 31.25 -67.69 28.71
C GLN A 444 32.54 -68.46 28.35
N ASP A 445 33.52 -67.79 27.74
CA ASP A 445 34.85 -68.36 27.41
C ASP A 445 35.90 -68.24 28.56
N LYS A 446 35.47 -67.78 29.74
CA LYS A 446 36.27 -67.76 30.97
C LYS A 446 35.62 -68.66 32.00
#